data_AF-D6PD91-F1
#
_entry.id   AF-D6PD91-F1
#
_cell.length_a   1.000
_cell.length_b   1.000
_cell.length_c   1.000
_cell.angle_alpha   90.00
_cell.angle_beta   90.00
_cell.angle_gamma   90.00
#
_symmetry.space_group_name_H-M   'P 1'
#
loop_
_entity.id
_entity.type
_entity.pdbx_description
1 polymer ?
#
loop_
_entity_poly.entity_id
_entity_poly.type
_entity_poly.pdbx_seq_one_letter_code
_entity_poly.pdbx_strand_id
1 'polypeptide(L)'
;MRAKGLEVIEGVGVIGVLKSGSGSKTIGLRADMDALPIQETSKHAYSSKHPGVMHACGHDGHTTMLLGAAEELANSLDFDGTVIFIFQPNEENGLGAKAMLNEGILSRFPISEIFALHNLPGTETGRIITRKV
;
A
#
# COMPACT_ATOMS: atom_id res chain seq x y z
N MET A 1 -2.14 -10.28 -5.83
CA MET A 1 -2.34 -9.44 -7.04
C MET A 1 -2.35 -10.24 -8.33
N ARG A 2 -1.24 -10.83 -8.83
CA ARG A 2 -1.25 -11.63 -10.09
C ARG A 2 -2.31 -12.74 -10.10
N ALA A 3 -2.42 -13.49 -8.99
CA ALA A 3 -3.44 -14.53 -8.82
C ALA A 3 -4.89 -14.02 -8.84
N LYS A 4 -5.09 -12.70 -8.69
CA LYS A 4 -6.39 -12.01 -8.77
C LYS A 4 -6.58 -11.26 -10.09
N GLY A 5 -5.72 -11.51 -11.08
CA GLY A 5 -5.85 -10.93 -12.44
C GLY A 5 -5.31 -9.51 -12.60
N LEU A 6 -4.66 -8.93 -11.59
CA LEU A 6 -4.01 -7.63 -11.73
C LEU A 6 -2.72 -7.76 -12.56
N GLU A 7 -2.47 -6.78 -13.41
CA GLU A 7 -1.12 -6.55 -13.94
C GLU A 7 -0.22 -6.13 -12.78
N VAL A 8 0.97 -6.74 -12.68
CA VAL A 8 1.93 -6.45 -11.62
C VAL A 8 3.26 -6.05 -12.22
N ILE A 9 3.75 -4.90 -11.77
CA ILE A 9 5.01 -4.30 -12.18
C ILE A 9 5.91 -4.25 -10.94
N GLU A 10 7.13 -4.76 -11.10
CA GLU A 10 8.16 -4.77 -10.06
C GLU A 10 9.28 -3.80 -10.46
N GLY A 11 9.74 -3.02 -9.50
CA GLY A 11 10.75 -1.97 -9.66
C GLY A 11 11.33 -1.59 -8.30
N VAL A 12 11.48 -0.29 -8.02
CA VAL A 12 11.79 0.18 -6.67
C VAL A 12 10.73 -0.31 -5.69
N GLY A 13 9.45 -0.17 -6.04
CA GLY A 13 8.33 -0.77 -5.31
C GLY A 13 7.61 -1.83 -6.13
N VAL A 14 6.44 -2.23 -5.64
CA VAL A 14 5.55 -3.14 -6.37
C VAL A 14 4.27 -2.39 -6.72
N ILE A 15 3.87 -2.42 -7.98
CA ILE A 15 2.65 -1.79 -8.47
C ILE A 15 1.67 -2.86 -8.95
N GLY A 16 0.42 -2.78 -8.48
CA GLY A 16 -0.71 -3.49 -9.06
C GLY A 16 -1.57 -2.55 -9.89
N VAL A 17 -2.01 -2.98 -11.07
CA VAL A 17 -2.92 -2.23 -11.93
C VAL A 17 -4.19 -3.03 -12.11
N LEU A 18 -5.34 -2.41 -11.78
CA LEU A 18 -6.66 -2.96 -12.02
C LEU A 18 -7.50 -1.94 -12.78
N LYS A 19 -8.06 -2.37 -13.92
CA LYS A 19 -8.96 -1.57 -14.72
C LYS A 19 -10.35 -2.22 -14.75
N SER A 20 -11.38 -1.40 -14.61
CA SER A 20 -12.76 -1.81 -14.83
C SER A 20 -13.46 -0.79 -15.73
N GLY A 21 -14.36 -1.26 -16.60
CA GLY A 21 -15.14 -0.41 -17.50
C GLY A 21 -14.33 0.37 -18.54
N SER A 22 -14.85 1.55 -18.89
CA SER A 22 -14.37 2.43 -19.97
C SER A 22 -13.90 3.81 -19.51
N GLY A 23 -14.11 4.14 -18.24
CA GLY A 23 -13.73 5.40 -17.62
C GLY A 23 -12.23 5.66 -17.71
N SER A 24 -11.87 6.94 -17.85
CA SER A 24 -10.49 7.39 -17.96
C SER A 24 -9.87 7.81 -16.62
N LYS A 25 -10.67 7.89 -15.55
CA LYS A 25 -10.17 8.30 -14.23
C LYS A 25 -9.22 7.23 -13.67
N THR A 26 -8.08 7.68 -13.16
CA THR A 26 -7.08 6.82 -12.51
C THR A 26 -6.80 7.35 -11.10
N ILE A 27 -6.94 6.50 -10.08
CA ILE A 27 -6.56 6.83 -8.70
C ILE A 27 -5.45 5.90 -8.20
N GLY A 28 -4.68 6.36 -7.23
CA GLY A 28 -3.66 5.57 -6.53
C GLY A 28 -4.10 5.23 -5.10
N LEU A 29 -3.88 3.99 -4.69
CA LEU A 29 -3.98 3.56 -3.29
C LEU A 29 -2.60 3.10 -2.83
N ARG A 30 -2.04 3.73 -1.79
CA ARG A 30 -0.65 3.50 -1.37
C ARG A 30 -0.54 2.89 0.02
N ALA A 31 0.37 1.93 0.17
CA ALA A 31 0.84 1.38 1.43
C ALA A 31 2.38 1.33 1.44
N ASP A 32 2.98 1.55 2.61
CA ASP A 32 4.38 1.26 2.90
C ASP A 32 4.57 -0.22 3.28
N MET A 33 5.79 -0.74 3.08
CA MET A 33 6.08 -2.17 3.26
C MET A 33 7.38 -2.47 4.01
N ASP A 34 8.21 -1.48 4.35
CA ASP A 34 9.46 -1.70 5.07
C ASP A 34 9.27 -1.91 6.58
N ALA A 35 10.25 -2.55 7.21
CA ALA A 35 10.31 -2.78 8.66
C ALA A 35 11.39 -1.89 9.29
N LEU A 36 11.48 -1.91 10.63
CA LEU A 36 12.45 -1.15 11.41
C LEU A 36 13.55 -2.07 11.99
N PRO A 37 14.77 -1.55 12.22
CA PRO A 37 15.87 -2.26 12.89
C PRO A 37 15.66 -2.29 14.41
N ILE A 38 14.52 -2.84 14.84
CA ILE A 38 14.11 -2.96 16.24
C ILE A 38 13.96 -4.44 16.57
N GLN A 39 14.58 -4.87 17.66
CA GLN A 39 14.36 -6.22 18.17
C GLN A 39 12.93 -6.35 18.70
N GLU A 40 12.15 -7.23 18.08
CA GLU A 40 10.83 -7.54 18.58
C GLU A 40 10.92 -8.22 19.96
N THR A 41 10.17 -7.68 20.92
CA THR A 41 10.04 -8.20 22.29
C THR A 41 8.64 -8.75 22.58
N SER A 42 7.76 -8.66 21.59
CA SER A 42 6.40 -9.20 21.67
C SER A 42 6.44 -10.73 21.78
N LYS A 43 5.37 -11.32 22.31
CA LYS A 43 5.24 -12.78 22.51
C LYS A 43 4.14 -13.38 21.65
N HIS A 44 3.85 -12.74 20.52
CA HIS A 44 2.82 -13.23 19.60
C HIS A 44 3.30 -14.51 18.91
N ALA A 45 2.36 -15.36 18.51
CA ALA A 45 2.69 -16.56 17.73
C ALA A 45 3.26 -16.23 16.33
N TYR A 46 3.09 -14.99 15.88
CA TYR A 46 3.52 -14.46 14.59
C TYR A 46 4.66 -13.44 14.70
N SER A 47 5.40 -13.42 15.81
CA SER A 47 6.57 -12.54 15.97
C SER A 47 7.62 -12.74 14.86
N SER A 48 8.36 -11.67 14.59
CA SER A 48 9.44 -11.63 13.62
C SER A 48 10.42 -12.78 13.82
N LYS A 49 10.72 -13.45 12.70
CA LYS A 49 11.74 -14.49 12.61
C LYS A 49 13.12 -13.92 12.27
N HIS A 50 13.22 -12.60 12.09
CA HIS A 50 14.45 -11.89 11.75
C HIS A 50 14.96 -11.14 12.99
N PRO A 51 16.01 -11.63 13.67
CA PRO A 51 16.57 -10.94 14.83
C PRO A 51 16.93 -9.49 14.52
N GLY A 52 16.58 -8.58 15.43
CA GLY A 52 16.80 -7.14 15.27
C GLY A 52 15.89 -6.43 14.26
N VAL A 53 14.87 -7.10 13.70
CA VAL A 53 13.92 -6.50 12.74
C VAL A 53 12.48 -6.72 13.17
N MET A 54 11.66 -5.67 13.12
CA MET A 54 10.24 -5.72 13.48
C MET A 54 9.43 -4.74 12.63
N HIS A 55 8.22 -5.12 12.22
CA HIS A 55 7.21 -4.15 11.73
C HIS A 55 6.61 -3.36 12.89
N ALA A 56 7.43 -2.53 13.54
CA ALA A 56 7.02 -1.75 14.71
C ALA A 56 6.15 -0.53 14.37
N CYS A 57 6.03 -0.17 13.09
CA CYS A 57 5.20 0.92 12.58
C CYS A 57 3.89 0.45 11.91
N GLY A 58 3.63 -0.86 11.85
CA GLY A 58 2.37 -1.41 11.31
C GLY A 58 2.30 -1.52 9.77
N HIS A 59 3.43 -1.39 9.07
CA HIS A 59 3.50 -1.49 7.60
C HIS A 59 3.08 -2.87 7.05
N ASP A 60 3.22 -3.92 7.87
CA ASP A 60 2.63 -5.25 7.60
C ASP A 60 1.10 -5.19 7.54
N GLY A 61 0.48 -4.45 8.47
CA GLY A 61 -0.94 -4.14 8.47
C GLY A 61 -1.36 -3.31 7.25
N HIS A 62 -0.63 -2.25 6.91
CA HIS A 62 -0.91 -1.42 5.73
C HIS A 62 -0.87 -2.23 4.43
N THR A 63 0.19 -3.01 4.25
CA THR A 63 0.36 -3.91 3.10
C THR A 63 -0.78 -4.93 3.01
N THR A 64 -1.15 -5.54 4.14
CA THR A 64 -2.25 -6.51 4.20
C THR A 64 -3.59 -5.88 3.83
N MET A 65 -3.90 -4.69 4.38
CA MET A 65 -5.14 -3.96 4.05
C MET A 65 -5.21 -3.59 2.58
N LEU A 66 -4.11 -3.13 1.98
CA LEU A 66 -4.08 -2.78 0.56
C LEU A 66 -4.25 -4.00 -0.34
N LEU A 67 -3.66 -5.15 0.02
CA LEU A 67 -3.88 -6.41 -0.68
C LEU A 67 -5.35 -6.86 -0.61
N GLY A 68 -6.00 -6.71 0.55
CA GLY A 68 -7.43 -6.97 0.71
C GLY A 68 -8.29 -6.06 -0.16
N ALA A 69 -8.01 -4.77 -0.18
CA ALA A 69 -8.70 -3.83 -1.07
C ALA A 69 -8.52 -4.20 -2.56
N ALA A 70 -7.32 -4.61 -2.96
CA ALA A 70 -7.06 -5.08 -4.33
C ALA A 70 -7.82 -6.35 -4.68
N GLU A 71 -7.96 -7.28 -3.74
CA GLU A 71 -8.74 -8.50 -3.92
C GLU A 71 -10.24 -8.21 -4.03
N GLU A 72 -10.80 -7.40 -3.13
CA GLU A 72 -12.22 -7.03 -3.16
C GLU A 72 -12.60 -6.31 -4.47
N LEU A 73 -11.79 -5.33 -4.89
CA LEU A 73 -12.03 -4.61 -6.13
C LEU A 73 -11.88 -5.50 -7.38
N ALA A 74 -10.94 -6.46 -7.37
CA ALA A 74 -10.78 -7.40 -8.47
C ALA A 74 -11.93 -8.41 -8.56
N ASN A 75 -12.55 -8.76 -7.43
CA ASN A 75 -13.70 -9.66 -7.39
C ASN A 75 -15.00 -8.96 -7.83
N SER A 76 -15.22 -7.71 -7.40
CA SER A 76 -16.47 -6.99 -7.70
C SER A 76 -16.44 -6.28 -9.05
N LEU A 77 -15.30 -5.69 -9.41
CA LEU A 77 -15.13 -4.78 -10.55
C LEU A 77 -16.17 -3.64 -10.58
N ASP A 78 -16.77 -3.30 -9.43
CA ASP A 78 -17.86 -2.33 -9.28
C ASP A 78 -17.32 -0.88 -9.22
N PHE A 79 -16.62 -0.49 -10.28
CA PHE A 79 -16.10 0.86 -10.51
C PHE A 79 -15.85 1.07 -12.02
N ASP A 80 -15.69 2.32 -12.45
CA ASP A 80 -15.39 2.67 -13.84
C ASP A 80 -14.12 3.53 -13.91
N GLY A 81 -13.00 2.94 -14.33
CA GLY A 81 -11.68 3.56 -14.33
C GLY A 81 -10.52 2.61 -14.03
N THR A 82 -9.42 3.16 -13.53
CA THR A 82 -8.21 2.41 -13.15
C THR A 82 -7.80 2.70 -11.71
N VAL A 83 -7.45 1.66 -10.96
CA VAL A 83 -6.86 1.75 -9.62
C VAL A 83 -5.41 1.26 -9.68
N ILE A 84 -4.49 2.10 -9.24
CA ILE A 84 -3.06 1.80 -9.12
C ILE A 84 -2.76 1.51 -7.64
N PHE A 85 -2.44 0.27 -7.32
CA PHE A 85 -2.05 -0.16 -5.98
C PHE A 85 -0.53 0.00 -5.84
N ILE A 86 -0.08 0.83 -4.91
CA ILE A 86 1.31 1.27 -4.77
C ILE A 86 1.87 0.72 -3.46
N PHE A 87 2.75 -0.28 -3.54
CA PHE A 87 3.49 -0.82 -2.39
C PHE A 87 4.89 -0.20 -2.37
N GLN A 88 5.06 0.79 -1.49
CA GLN A 88 6.24 1.64 -1.41
C GLN A 88 7.25 1.07 -0.40
N PRO A 89 8.52 0.83 -0.80
CA PRO A 89 9.57 0.50 0.17
C PRO A 89 9.99 1.74 0.96
N ASN A 90 10.88 1.54 1.94
CA ASN A 90 11.79 2.56 2.47
C ASN A 90 11.10 3.88 2.86
N GLU A 91 9.94 3.77 3.51
CA GLU A 91 9.21 4.89 4.07
C GLU A 91 9.93 5.43 5.30
N GLU A 92 10.50 4.55 6.14
CA GLU A 92 11.07 4.92 7.44
C GLU A 92 12.28 5.86 7.30
N ASN A 93 12.96 5.83 6.15
CA ASN A 93 14.06 6.76 5.83
C ASN A 93 13.61 7.94 4.95
N GLY A 94 12.34 7.99 4.55
CA GLY A 94 11.78 9.02 3.66
C GLY A 94 12.28 8.96 2.21
N LEU A 95 12.83 7.81 1.77
CA LEU A 95 13.51 7.69 0.48
C LEU A 95 12.69 6.96 -0.60
N GLY A 96 11.77 6.08 -0.20
CA GLY A 96 11.03 5.23 -1.12
C GLY A 96 10.15 5.99 -2.12
N ALA A 97 9.36 6.94 -1.64
CA ALA A 97 8.48 7.74 -2.49
C ALA A 97 9.28 8.46 -3.59
N LYS A 98 10.38 9.13 -3.21
CA LYS A 98 11.25 9.83 -4.17
C LYS A 98 11.86 8.87 -5.19
N ALA A 99 12.28 7.69 -4.77
CA ALA A 99 12.84 6.68 -5.67
C ALA A 99 11.78 6.17 -6.68
N MET A 100 10.54 5.91 -6.25
CA MET A 100 9.46 5.52 -7.17
C MET A 100 9.03 6.66 -8.10
N LEU A 101 9.07 7.92 -7.63
CA LEU A 101 8.87 9.09 -8.49
C LEU A 101 9.95 9.20 -9.57
N ASN A 102 11.21 8.96 -9.22
CA ASN A 102 12.32 8.94 -10.17
C ASN A 102 12.20 7.78 -11.18
N GLU A 103 11.57 6.67 -10.81
CA GLU A 103 11.21 5.58 -11.72
C GLU A 103 10.02 5.93 -12.66
N GLY A 104 9.46 7.13 -12.50
CA GLY A 104 8.47 7.68 -13.41
C GLY A 104 7.05 7.18 -13.17
N ILE A 105 6.70 6.76 -11.95
CA ILE A 105 5.34 6.26 -11.65
C ILE A 105 4.24 7.23 -12.10
N LEU A 106 4.40 8.55 -11.86
CA LEU A 106 3.42 9.57 -12.26
C LEU A 106 3.43 9.90 -13.75
N SER A 107 4.54 9.60 -14.44
CA SER A 107 4.63 9.74 -15.90
C SER A 107 4.02 8.51 -16.61
N ARG A 108 4.13 7.34 -15.98
CA ARG A 108 3.61 6.07 -16.49
C ARG A 108 2.10 5.95 -16.30
N PHE A 109 1.56 6.51 -15.22
CA PHE A 109 0.14 6.45 -14.89
C PHE A 109 -0.43 7.86 -14.66
N PRO A 110 -1.52 8.26 -15.34
CA PRO A 110 -2.14 9.57 -15.17
C PRO A 110 -2.99 9.62 -13.89
N ILE A 111 -2.37 9.39 -12.74
CA ILE A 111 -3.03 9.33 -11.43
C ILE A 111 -3.50 10.73 -11.05
N SER A 112 -4.82 10.92 -10.88
CA SER A 112 -5.38 12.21 -10.49
C SER A 112 -5.30 12.46 -8.98
N GLU A 113 -5.41 11.39 -8.19
CA GLU A 113 -5.49 11.44 -6.73
C GLU A 113 -4.81 10.21 -6.14
N ILE A 114 -4.08 10.37 -5.03
CA ILE A 114 -3.49 9.25 -4.26
C ILE A 114 -4.07 9.29 -2.85
N PHE A 115 -4.54 8.14 -2.39
CA PHE A 115 -5.02 7.92 -1.03
C PHE A 115 -4.09 6.97 -0.29
N ALA A 116 -3.90 7.22 1.00
CA ALA A 116 -3.13 6.38 1.90
C ALA A 116 -3.73 6.48 3.31
N LEU A 117 -3.36 5.52 4.15
CA LEU A 117 -3.74 5.46 5.55
C LEU A 117 -2.53 5.07 6.38
N HIS A 118 -2.58 5.38 7.67
CA HIS A 118 -1.62 4.93 8.65
C HIS A 118 -2.39 4.49 9.90
N ASN A 119 -1.98 3.41 10.57
CA ASN A 119 -2.58 3.03 11.84
C ASN A 119 -2.34 4.13 12.88
N LEU A 120 -3.31 4.31 13.78
CA LEU A 120 -3.25 5.28 14.86
C LEU A 120 -3.49 4.58 16.21
N PRO A 121 -2.44 4.04 16.85
CA PRO A 121 -2.56 3.38 18.14
C PRO A 121 -3.23 4.29 19.18
N GLY A 122 -4.13 3.72 19.98
CA GLY A 122 -4.93 4.46 20.97
C GLY A 122 -6.27 4.98 20.46
N THR A 123 -6.57 4.84 19.16
CA THR A 123 -7.90 5.10 18.60
C THR A 123 -8.74 3.82 18.58
N GLU A 124 -10.05 3.93 18.81
CA GLU A 124 -11.00 2.81 18.71
C GLU A 124 -11.03 2.22 17.29
N THR A 125 -11.05 0.89 17.18
CA THR A 125 -11.22 0.18 15.91
C THR A 125 -12.55 0.56 15.24
N GLY A 126 -12.57 0.62 13.91
CA GLY A 126 -13.76 1.03 13.14
C GLY A 126 -13.90 2.56 12.98
N ARG A 127 -12.91 3.34 13.43
CA ARG A 127 -12.84 4.78 13.20
C ARG A 127 -11.79 5.11 12.13
N ILE A 128 -12.14 6.02 11.23
CA ILE A 128 -11.19 6.68 10.32
C ILE A 128 -11.10 8.14 10.75
N ILE A 129 -9.89 8.59 11.07
CA ILE A 129 -9.62 9.96 11.48
C ILE A 129 -9.07 10.72 10.27
N THR A 130 -9.75 11.78 9.88
CA THR A 130 -9.30 12.68 8.81
C THR A 130 -9.15 14.10 9.38
N ARG A 131 -8.28 14.90 8.78
CA ARG A 131 -8.24 16.33 9.08
C ARG A 131 -9.32 17.03 8.25
N LYS A 132 -10.05 17.96 8.87
CA LYS A 132 -10.90 18.90 8.12
C LYS A 132 -9.98 19.73 7.23
N VAL A 133 -10.16 19.64 5.91
CA VAL A 133 -9.46 20.47 4.93
C VAL A 133 -10.20 21.80 4.81
#